data_AF-A0A815KC08-F1
#
_entry.id   AF-A0A815KC08-F1
#
_cell.length_a   1.000
_cell.length_b   1.000
_cell.length_c   1.000
_cell.angle_alpha   90.00
_cell.angle_beta   90.00
_cell.angle_gamma   90.00
#
_symmetry.space_group_name_H-M   'P 1'
#
loop_
_entity.id
_entity.type
_entity.pdbx_description
1 polymer ?
#
loop_
_entity_poly.entity_id
_entity_poly.type
_entity_poly.pdbx_seq_one_letter_code
_entity_poly.pdbx_strand_id
1 'polypeptide(L)'
;MVAPNLCHAKAVIKVAAADSKVSEQTRQWVIGYSAAMGAPEEVLDLTEKYKPLVEDGTVPFHSKSGLDHARYGQLWLFYDGFRAAIGGEELSPEKTTAIYAQAKKMIIDEEKIKQIEEIVEKEEKLRKKRLELLFPNGAGAAIREVAAEN
;
A
#
# COMPACT_ATOMS: atom_id res chain seq x y z
N MET A 1 20.71 -9.82 7.94
CA MET A 1 19.43 -10.28 7.38
C MET A 1 18.54 -9.05 7.30
N VAL A 2 18.09 -8.62 6.11
CA VAL A 2 17.20 -7.46 6.01
C VAL A 2 15.88 -7.84 6.68
N ALA A 3 15.37 -7.01 7.59
CA ALA A 3 14.12 -7.29 8.29
C ALA A 3 12.98 -7.51 7.27
N PRO A 4 12.19 -8.59 7.36
CA PRO A 4 11.09 -8.87 6.43
C PRO A 4 10.15 -7.68 6.20
N ASN A 5 9.91 -6.90 7.26
CA ASN A 5 9.09 -5.69 7.24
C ASN A 5 9.67 -4.59 6.32
N LEU A 6 10.99 -4.44 6.25
CA LEU A 6 11.62 -3.45 5.36
C LEU A 6 11.51 -3.86 3.89
N CYS A 7 11.68 -5.15 3.58
CA CYS A 7 11.47 -5.65 2.23
C CYS A 7 10.03 -5.40 1.78
N HIS A 8 9.05 -5.69 2.64
CA HIS A 8 7.64 -5.44 2.36
C HIS A 8 7.36 -3.94 2.13
N ALA A 9 7.78 -3.06 3.04
CA ALA A 9 7.52 -1.62 2.92
C ALA A 9 8.10 -1.02 1.63
N LYS A 10 9.35 -1.37 1.27
CA LYS A 10 9.97 -0.93 0.00
C LYS A 10 9.20 -1.45 -1.21
N ALA A 11 8.76 -2.69 -1.17
CA ALA A 11 7.99 -3.29 -2.26
C ALA A 11 6.62 -2.62 -2.42
N VAL A 12 5.89 -2.37 -1.33
CA VAL A 12 4.58 -1.68 -1.36
C VAL A 12 4.73 -0.29 -1.95
N ILE A 13 5.76 0.48 -1.54
CA ILE A 13 6.04 1.81 -2.13
C ILE A 13 6.29 1.67 -3.64
N LYS A 14 7.07 0.67 -4.07
CA LYS A 14 7.38 0.44 -5.49
C LYS A 14 6.12 0.12 -6.31
N VAL A 15 5.24 -0.73 -5.78
CA VAL A 15 3.96 -1.06 -6.43
C VAL A 15 3.06 0.17 -6.48
N ALA A 16 2.84 0.84 -5.35
CA ALA A 16 1.95 1.99 -5.27
C ALA A 16 2.41 3.19 -6.11
N ALA A 17 3.73 3.34 -6.30
CA ALA A 17 4.30 4.36 -7.17
C ALA A 17 4.30 3.96 -8.64
N ALA A 18 4.41 2.66 -8.94
CA ALA A 18 4.43 2.11 -10.29
C ALA A 18 5.36 2.88 -11.27
N ASP A 19 6.63 3.04 -10.89
CA ASP A 19 7.68 3.80 -11.60
C ASP A 19 7.46 5.32 -11.74
N SER A 20 6.40 5.86 -11.15
CA SER A 20 6.19 7.31 -11.03
C SER A 20 6.79 7.86 -9.73
N LYS A 21 6.69 9.18 -9.54
CA LYS A 21 7.08 9.83 -8.29
C LYS A 21 6.13 9.39 -7.17
N VAL A 22 6.69 8.84 -6.09
CA VAL A 22 5.95 8.54 -4.85
C VAL A 22 5.38 9.85 -4.30
N SER A 23 4.06 9.90 -4.09
CA SER A 23 3.46 11.01 -3.35
C SER A 23 3.77 10.88 -1.87
N GLU A 24 3.82 12.02 -1.17
CA GLU A 24 4.04 12.04 0.28
C GLU A 24 2.95 11.23 1.01
N GLN A 25 1.70 11.34 0.56
CA GLN A 25 0.58 10.57 1.09
C GLN A 25 0.80 9.05 1.01
N THR A 26 1.26 8.53 -0.13
CA THR A 26 1.56 7.10 -0.27
C THR A 26 2.70 6.70 0.67
N ARG A 27 3.73 7.54 0.81
CA ARG A 27 4.85 7.27 1.74
C ARG A 27 4.36 7.20 3.19
N GLN A 28 3.63 8.22 3.64
CA GLN A 28 3.10 8.26 5.00
C GLN A 28 2.11 7.12 5.29
N TRP A 29 1.31 6.71 4.29
CA TRP A 29 0.45 5.54 4.42
C TRP A 29 1.25 4.27 4.71
N VAL A 30 2.34 4.01 3.96
CA VAL A 30 3.15 2.80 4.15
C VAL A 30 3.89 2.82 5.48
N ILE A 31 4.38 3.99 5.91
CA ILE A 31 5.04 4.15 7.21
C ILE A 31 4.05 3.90 8.35
N GLY A 32 2.88 4.53 8.30
CA GLY A 32 1.82 4.33 9.30
C GLY A 32 1.36 2.88 9.36
N TYR A 33 1.18 2.24 8.20
CA TYR A 33 0.85 0.81 8.12
C TYR A 33 1.95 -0.06 8.74
N SER A 34 3.22 0.20 8.41
CA SER A 34 4.36 -0.55 8.96
C SER A 34 4.48 -0.36 10.48
N ALA A 35 4.25 0.85 10.99
CA ALA A 35 4.24 1.14 12.42
C ALA A 35 3.10 0.40 13.14
N ALA A 36 1.90 0.38 12.55
CA ALA A 36 0.75 -0.37 13.09
C ALA A 36 1.01 -1.89 13.14
N MET A 37 1.84 -2.41 12.23
CA MET A 37 2.30 -3.80 12.21
C MET A 37 3.48 -4.08 13.16
N GLY A 38 3.89 -3.09 13.97
CA GLY A 38 4.96 -3.24 14.95
C GLY A 38 6.37 -3.21 14.36
N ALA A 39 6.57 -2.59 13.20
CA ALA A 39 7.91 -2.41 12.66
C ALA A 39 8.75 -1.52 13.60
N PRO A 40 10.03 -1.86 13.83
CA PRO A 40 10.92 -1.05 14.67
C PRO A 40 11.25 0.28 13.97
N GLU A 41 11.62 1.29 14.75
CA GLU A 41 11.92 2.65 14.27
C GLU A 41 12.97 2.67 13.15
N GLU A 42 14.01 1.84 13.24
CA GLU A 42 15.01 1.69 12.18
C GLU A 42 14.40 1.30 10.82
N VAL A 43 13.37 0.44 10.82
CA VAL A 43 12.68 0.04 9.58
C VAL A 43 11.85 1.21 9.03
N LEU A 44 11.22 2.00 9.90
CA LEU A 44 10.46 3.19 9.50
C LEU A 44 11.40 4.23 8.86
N ASP A 45 12.55 4.49 9.49
CA ASP A 45 13.59 5.39 8.98
C ASP A 45 14.14 4.96 7.61
N LEU A 46 14.39 3.66 7.44
CA LEU A 46 14.88 3.12 6.18
C LEU A 46 13.79 3.13 5.09
N THR A 47 12.51 3.01 5.48
CA THR A 47 11.36 3.14 4.59
C THR A 47 11.21 4.59 4.10
N GLU A 48 11.36 5.57 4.99
CA GLU A 48 11.34 7.00 4.66
C GLU A 48 12.43 7.36 3.63
N LYS A 49 13.63 6.80 3.78
CA LYS A 49 14.78 7.07 2.90
C LYS A 49 14.73 6.32 1.55
N TYR A 50 13.79 5.39 1.37
CA TYR A 50 13.71 4.56 0.18
C TYR A 50 13.36 5.35 -1.10
N LYS A 51 14.08 5.05 -2.19
CA LYS A 51 13.97 5.70 -3.51
C LYS A 51 13.62 4.67 -4.60
N PRO A 52 12.33 4.49 -4.95
CA PRO A 52 11.90 3.43 -5.89
C PRO A 52 12.32 3.62 -7.35
N LEU A 53 12.88 4.78 -7.71
CA LEU A 53 13.47 5.01 -9.04
C LEU A 53 14.92 4.53 -9.13
N VAL A 54 15.59 4.32 -8.00
CA VAL A 54 17.00 3.90 -7.92
C VAL A 54 17.12 2.46 -7.46
N GLU A 55 16.24 2.05 -6.55
CA GLU A 55 16.20 0.70 -5.98
C GLU A 55 14.88 0.01 -6.36
N ASP A 56 14.91 -1.27 -6.73
CA ASP A 56 13.71 -2.08 -6.94
C ASP A 56 13.39 -2.94 -5.71
N GLY A 57 12.49 -2.42 -4.86
CA GLY A 57 12.00 -3.11 -3.68
C GLY A 57 11.21 -4.38 -3.96
N THR A 58 10.77 -4.63 -5.20
CA THR A 58 9.99 -5.83 -5.55
C THR A 58 10.84 -7.07 -5.83
N VAL A 59 12.16 -6.91 -5.93
CA VAL A 59 13.10 -8.01 -6.22
C VAL A 59 12.89 -9.23 -5.31
N PRO A 60 12.73 -9.11 -3.98
CA PRO A 60 12.51 -10.28 -3.12
C PRO A 60 11.23 -11.06 -3.42
N PHE A 61 10.21 -10.39 -3.96
CA PHE A 61 8.89 -10.94 -4.24
C PHE A 61 8.76 -11.46 -5.68
N HIS A 62 9.79 -11.26 -6.52
CA HIS A 62 9.74 -11.71 -7.90
C HIS A 62 9.81 -13.24 -7.98
N SER A 63 9.06 -13.86 -8.90
CA SER A 63 9.09 -15.32 -9.17
C SER A 63 10.46 -15.87 -9.58
N LYS A 64 11.45 -14.99 -9.82
CA LYS A 64 12.82 -15.31 -10.27
C LYS A 64 13.86 -14.95 -9.22
N SER A 65 13.46 -14.56 -8.01
CA SER A 65 14.38 -14.13 -6.95
C SER A 65 15.22 -15.26 -6.36
N GLY A 66 14.86 -16.52 -6.64
CA GLY A 66 15.45 -17.70 -6.00
C GLY A 66 14.99 -17.90 -4.55
N LEU A 67 14.06 -17.08 -4.05
CA LEU A 67 13.48 -17.22 -2.72
C LEU A 67 12.20 -18.06 -2.80
N ASP A 68 12.20 -19.23 -2.17
CA ASP A 68 11.05 -20.15 -2.19
C ASP A 68 9.73 -19.52 -1.71
N HIS A 69 9.83 -18.51 -0.84
CA HIS A 69 8.68 -17.83 -0.27
C HIS A 69 8.16 -16.65 -1.11
N ALA A 70 8.89 -16.22 -2.15
CA ALA A 70 8.50 -15.06 -2.97
C ALA A 70 7.09 -15.19 -3.54
N ARG A 71 6.75 -16.39 -4.04
CA ARG A 71 5.43 -16.70 -4.63
C ARG A 71 4.25 -16.53 -3.67
N TYR A 72 4.47 -16.65 -2.35
CA TYR A 72 3.41 -16.51 -1.36
C TYR A 72 3.14 -15.06 -0.99
N GLY A 73 4.13 -14.16 -1.17
CA GLY A 73 4.01 -12.74 -0.82
C GLY A 73 3.50 -11.84 -1.95
N GLN A 74 3.43 -12.34 -3.19
CA GLN A 74 3.11 -11.52 -4.37
C GLN A 74 1.72 -10.87 -4.30
N LEU A 75 0.67 -11.66 -4.07
CA LEU A 75 -0.70 -11.11 -4.05
C LEU A 75 -0.91 -10.19 -2.83
N TRP A 76 -0.30 -10.53 -1.70
CA TRP A 76 -0.30 -9.67 -0.51
C TRP A 76 0.35 -8.31 -0.79
N LEU A 77 1.51 -8.32 -1.45
CA LEU A 77 2.21 -7.11 -1.86
C LEU A 77 1.31 -6.23 -2.75
N PHE A 78 0.62 -6.80 -3.73
CA PHE A 78 -0.27 -6.02 -4.60
C PHE A 78 -1.50 -5.51 -3.85
N TYR A 79 -2.05 -6.29 -2.93
CA TYR A 79 -3.16 -5.86 -2.08
C TYR A 79 -2.79 -4.61 -1.27
N ASP A 80 -1.66 -4.62 -0.56
CA ASP A 80 -1.22 -3.44 0.19
C ASP A 80 -0.74 -2.31 -0.73
N GLY A 81 -0.18 -2.64 -1.90
CA GLY A 81 0.18 -1.68 -2.94
C GLY A 81 -1.03 -0.88 -3.44
N PHE A 82 -2.15 -1.54 -3.75
CA PHE A 82 -3.39 -0.87 -4.14
C PHE A 82 -3.94 0.02 -3.02
N ARG A 83 -3.97 -0.48 -1.78
CA ARG A 83 -4.43 0.31 -0.61
C ARG A 83 -3.60 1.56 -0.40
N ALA A 84 -2.27 1.44 -0.51
CA ALA A 84 -1.34 2.56 -0.43
C ALA A 84 -1.49 3.54 -1.61
N ALA A 85 -1.83 3.02 -2.80
CA ALA A 85 -2.02 3.83 -4.00
C ALA A 85 -3.30 4.67 -3.96
N ILE A 86 -4.38 4.10 -3.40
CA ILE A 86 -5.68 4.75 -3.15
C ILE A 86 -5.51 5.87 -2.13
N GLY A 87 -4.83 5.62 -1.01
CA GLY A 87 -4.56 6.66 0.00
C GLY A 87 -5.81 7.30 0.62
N GLY A 88 -6.99 6.70 0.44
CA GLY A 88 -8.29 7.23 0.83
C GLY A 88 -9.10 7.89 -0.30
N GLU A 89 -8.54 8.01 -1.51
CA GLU A 89 -9.17 8.55 -2.71
C GLU A 89 -9.36 7.48 -3.80
N GLU A 90 -10.07 7.79 -4.88
CA GLU A 90 -10.20 6.85 -5.99
C GLU A 90 -8.90 6.73 -6.80
N LEU A 91 -8.62 5.52 -7.29
CA LEU A 91 -7.43 5.26 -8.08
C LEU A 91 -7.62 5.78 -9.51
N SER A 92 -6.67 6.56 -10.04
CA SER A 92 -6.76 7.02 -11.42
C SER A 92 -6.48 5.88 -12.41
N PRO A 93 -7.08 5.90 -13.62
CA PRO A 93 -6.83 4.87 -14.64
C PRO A 93 -5.35 4.71 -15.00
N GLU A 94 -4.58 5.81 -14.99
CA GLU A 94 -3.14 5.81 -15.25
C GLU A 94 -2.39 5.04 -14.17
N LYS A 95 -2.77 5.23 -12.90
CA LYS A 95 -2.14 4.56 -11.76
C LYS A 95 -2.49 3.07 -11.73
N THR A 96 -3.74 2.71 -12.03
CA THR A 96 -4.14 1.31 -12.25
C THR A 96 -3.30 0.67 -13.34
N THR A 97 -3.23 1.30 -14.52
CA THR A 97 -2.43 0.78 -15.65
C THR A 97 -0.96 0.55 -15.28
N ALA A 98 -0.38 1.48 -14.52
CA ALA A 98 1.01 1.39 -14.08
C ALA A 98 1.22 0.23 -13.07
N ILE A 99 0.30 0.04 -12.12
CA ILE A 99 0.35 -1.09 -11.17
C ILE A 99 0.28 -2.43 -11.92
N TYR A 100 -0.61 -2.56 -12.91
CA TYR A 100 -0.70 -3.75 -13.76
C TYR A 100 0.58 -3.99 -14.57
N ALA A 101 1.21 -2.92 -15.08
CA ALA A 101 2.51 -3.03 -15.74
C ALA A 101 3.60 -3.56 -14.79
N GLN A 102 3.59 -3.15 -13.52
CA GLN A 102 4.50 -3.70 -12.50
C GLN A 102 4.22 -5.18 -12.23
N ALA A 103 2.95 -5.61 -12.15
CA ALA A 103 2.59 -7.01 -11.98
C ALA A 103 3.09 -7.89 -13.13
N LYS A 104 2.95 -7.40 -14.36
CA LYS A 104 3.47 -8.07 -15.56
C LYS A 104 4.99 -8.24 -15.51
N LYS A 105 5.73 -7.22 -15.06
CA LYS A 105 7.19 -7.31 -14.85
C LYS A 105 7.54 -8.42 -13.85
N MET A 106 6.72 -8.57 -12.80
CA MET A 106 6.88 -9.61 -11.78
C MET A 106 6.38 -11.00 -12.20
N ILE A 107 5.83 -11.14 -13.42
CA ILE A 107 5.31 -12.40 -13.97
C ILE A 107 4.15 -12.94 -13.10
N ILE A 108 3.25 -12.04 -12.71
CA ILE A 108 2.02 -12.39 -12.00
C ILE A 108 0.88 -12.43 -13.02
N ASP A 109 -0.01 -13.41 -12.83
CA ASP A 109 -1.23 -13.54 -13.62
C ASP A 109 -2.15 -12.33 -13.43
N GLU A 110 -2.51 -11.68 -14.53
CA GLU A 110 -3.33 -10.47 -14.56
C GLU A 110 -4.70 -10.69 -13.91
N GLU A 111 -5.30 -11.87 -14.10
CA GLU A 111 -6.60 -12.19 -13.52
C GLU A 111 -6.55 -12.20 -11.98
N LYS A 112 -5.43 -12.63 -11.40
CA LYS A 112 -5.24 -12.58 -9.94
C LYS A 112 -5.09 -11.16 -9.43
N ILE A 113 -4.42 -10.29 -10.19
CA ILE A 113 -4.27 -8.87 -9.84
C ILE A 113 -5.63 -8.18 -9.87
N LYS A 114 -6.44 -8.48 -10.88
CA LYS A 114 -7.82 -7.99 -10.97
C LYS A 114 -8.68 -8.41 -9.78
N GLN A 115 -8.59 -9.67 -9.37
CA GLN A 115 -9.30 -10.14 -8.16
C GLN A 115 -8.86 -9.38 -6.90
N ILE A 116 -7.57 -9.07 -6.77
CA ILE A 116 -7.05 -8.26 -5.66
C ILE A 116 -7.57 -6.81 -5.72
N GLU A 117 -7.54 -6.18 -6.89
CA GLU A 117 -8.09 -4.83 -7.09
C GLU A 117 -9.58 -4.78 -6.69
N GLU A 118 -10.37 -5.74 -7.17
CA GLU A 118 -11.80 -5.84 -6.83
C GLU A 118 -12.04 -6.00 -5.32
N ILE A 119 -11.19 -6.76 -4.61
CA ILE A 119 -11.27 -6.90 -3.15
C ILE A 119 -11.02 -5.54 -2.49
N VAL A 120 -9.93 -4.85 -2.88
CA VAL A 120 -9.57 -3.56 -2.32
C VAL A 120 -10.67 -2.52 -2.56
N GLU A 121 -11.24 -2.47 -3.77
CA GLU A 121 -12.37 -1.57 -4.07
C GLU A 121 -13.60 -1.86 -3.19
N LYS A 122 -13.95 -3.14 -3.00
CA LYS A 122 -15.08 -3.55 -2.15
C LYS A 122 -14.83 -3.15 -0.70
N GLU A 123 -13.60 -3.34 -0.20
CA GLU A 123 -13.21 -2.95 1.15
C GLU A 123 -13.27 -1.44 1.37
N GLU A 124 -12.79 -0.64 0.41
CA GLU A 124 -12.87 0.83 0.51
C GLU A 124 -14.32 1.33 0.47
N LYS A 125 -15.18 0.75 -0.38
CA LYS A 125 -16.62 1.05 -0.39
C LYS A 125 -17.28 0.72 0.95
N LEU A 126 -16.95 -0.44 1.54
CA LEU A 126 -17.47 -0.83 2.85
C LEU A 126 -16.92 0.06 3.97
N ARG A 127 -15.66 0.47 3.90
CA ARG A 127 -15.03 1.40 4.84
C ARG A 127 -15.71 2.76 4.80
N LYS A 128 -15.96 3.32 3.61
CA LYS A 128 -16.70 4.59 3.44
C LYS A 128 -18.10 4.51 4.05
N LYS A 129 -18.87 3.46 3.72
CA LYS A 129 -20.19 3.21 4.31
C LYS A 129 -20.16 3.11 5.83
N ARG A 130 -19.16 2.42 6.39
CA ARG A 130 -18.97 2.32 7.86
C ARG A 130 -18.70 3.70 8.47
N LEU A 131 -17.85 4.52 7.85
CA LEU A 131 -17.52 5.85 8.36
C LEU A 131 -18.71 6.81 8.29
N GLU A 132 -19.51 6.76 7.24
CA GLU A 132 -20.75 7.56 7.11
C GLU A 132 -21.77 7.20 8.20
N LEU A 133 -21.89 5.92 8.55
CA LEU A 133 -22.77 5.47 9.63
C LEU A 133 -22.27 5.92 11.02
N LEU A 134 -20.97 5.73 11.29
CA LEU A 134 -20.38 6.02 12.61
C LEU A 134 -20.19 7.52 12.84
N PHE A 135 -19.86 8.26 11.78
CA PHE A 135 -19.55 9.70 11.83
C PHE A 135 -20.20 10.42 10.64
N PRO A 136 -21.53 10.65 10.67
CA PRO A 136 -22.25 11.28 9.55
C PRO A 136 -21.70 12.67 9.17
N ASN A 137 -21.21 13.42 10.14
CA ASN A 137 -20.59 14.74 9.95
C ASN A 137 -19.05 14.69 9.84
N GLY A 138 -18.49 13.47 9.75
CA GLY A 138 -17.06 13.19 9.76
C GLY A 138 -16.46 13.11 11.16
N ALA A 139 -15.46 12.23 11.33
CA ALA A 139 -14.82 11.99 12.63
C ALA A 139 -14.20 13.27 13.24
N GLY A 140 -13.68 14.17 12.39
CA GLY A 140 -13.14 15.45 12.84
C GLY A 140 -14.20 16.41 13.40
N ALA A 141 -15.46 16.34 12.94
CA ALA A 141 -16.55 17.12 13.53
C ALA A 141 -16.91 16.59 14.93
N ALA A 142 -17.02 15.27 15.08
CA ALA A 142 -17.29 14.64 16.36
C ALA A 142 -16.22 14.99 17.42
N ILE A 143 -14.93 15.00 17.04
CA ILE A 143 -13.84 15.40 17.94
C ILE A 143 -13.98 16.87 18.36
N ARG A 144 -14.33 17.76 17.42
CA ARG A 144 -14.50 19.20 17.71
C ARG A 144 -15.71 19.48 18.61
N GLU A 145 -16.81 18.76 18.42
CA GLU A 145 -18.00 18.86 19.28
C GLU A 145 -17.63 18.52 20.73
N VAL A 146 -16.95 17.40 20.96
CA VAL A 146 -16.47 17.02 22.31
C VAL A 146 -15.49 18.05 22.88
N ALA A 147 -14.59 18.60 22.06
CA ALA A 147 -13.63 19.60 22.51
C ALA A 147 -14.28 20.97 22.86
N ALA A 148 -15.45 21.28 22.30
CA ALA A 148 -16.19 22.51 22.58
C ALA A 148 -17.09 22.42 23.83
N GLU A 149 -17.38 21.21 24.31
CA GLU A 149 -18.15 20.94 25.52
C GLU A 149 -17.30 20.92 26.81
N ASN A 150 -15.97 20.97 26.69
CA ASN A 150 -15.00 21.00 27.79
C ASN A 150 -14.33 22.37 27.91
#